data_AF-A0A8T3QLE4-F1
#
_entry.id   AF-A0A8T3QLE4-F1
#
_cell.length_a   1.000
_cell.length_b   1.000
_cell.length_c   1.000
_cell.angle_alpha   90.00
_cell.angle_beta   90.00
_cell.angle_gamma   90.00
#
_symmetry.space_group_name_H-M   'P 1'
#
loop_
_entity.id
_entity.type
_entity.pdbx_description
1 polymer ?
#
loop_
_entity_poly.entity_id
_entity_poly.type
_entity_poly.pdbx_seq_one_letter_code
_entity_poly.pdbx_strand_id
1 'polypeptide(L)'
;MTRNDTQDSGLIRATYLCGACGCVASIVTLVEPGQPDPLLTPEPPDVPPGVSTLSAKLFPDESFLAIDGGPVSLTLGPAPLDRATSALRSGDPAALYLIDFEYAPFWCPSCRASYCRDHYRRWAVYDDGFFDCIRGECPAGHERMLMD
;
A
#
# COMPACT_ATOMS: atom_id res chain seq x y z
N MET A 1 24.23 -18.48 23.41
CA MET A 1 22.87 -19.08 23.50
C MET A 1 21.87 -18.00 23.19
N THR A 2 21.60 -17.77 21.91
CA THR A 2 20.57 -16.84 21.43
C THR A 2 19.49 -17.72 20.80
N ARG A 3 18.35 -17.77 21.47
CA ARG A 3 17.20 -18.62 21.13
C ARG A 3 16.29 -17.89 20.14
N ASN A 4 15.78 -18.71 19.23
CA ASN A 4 14.53 -18.60 18.48
C ASN A 4 14.42 -17.48 17.44
N ASP A 5 14.93 -17.81 16.25
CA ASP A 5 14.26 -17.46 14.99
C ASP A 5 12.84 -18.04 15.02
N THR A 6 11.87 -17.25 15.44
CA THR A 6 10.48 -17.45 15.02
C THR A 6 10.44 -17.22 13.51
N GLN A 7 10.15 -18.28 12.75
CA GLN A 7 9.75 -18.19 11.34
C GLN A 7 8.70 -17.09 11.22
N ASP A 8 9.10 -15.95 10.66
CA ASP A 8 8.19 -14.86 10.35
C ASP A 8 7.35 -15.33 9.16
N SER A 9 6.03 -15.32 9.36
CA SER A 9 4.93 -15.54 8.42
C SER A 9 5.29 -15.10 6.99
N GLY A 10 4.82 -15.80 5.95
CA GLY A 10 5.04 -15.55 4.51
C GLY A 10 4.54 -14.20 3.97
N LEU A 11 4.85 -13.11 4.66
CA LEU A 11 4.38 -11.77 4.47
C LEU A 11 5.59 -10.90 4.14
N ILE A 12 5.74 -10.52 2.88
CA ILE A 12 6.82 -9.63 2.46
C ILE A 12 6.37 -8.20 2.71
N ARG A 13 7.09 -7.47 3.56
CA ARG A 13 6.73 -6.11 3.97
C ARG A 13 7.90 -5.15 3.76
N ALA A 14 7.58 -3.94 3.30
CA ALA A 14 8.52 -2.82 3.22
C ALA A 14 7.95 -1.57 3.90
N THR A 15 8.81 -0.83 4.59
CA THR A 15 8.46 0.46 5.20
C THR A 15 9.19 1.58 4.46
N TYR A 16 8.43 2.58 4.03
CA TYR A 16 8.94 3.75 3.32
C TYR A 16 8.89 4.96 4.23
N LEU A 17 9.96 5.76 4.24
CA LEU A 17 10.06 6.95 5.08
C LEU A 17 9.77 8.22 4.29
N CYS A 18 9.21 9.21 4.96
CA CYS A 18 8.92 10.50 4.39
C CYS A 18 10.21 11.30 4.19
N GLY A 19 10.46 11.78 2.96
CA GLY A 19 11.61 12.62 2.66
C GLY A 19 11.59 14.01 3.32
N ALA A 20 10.44 14.45 3.83
CA ALA A 20 10.31 15.76 4.50
C ALA A 20 10.55 15.70 6.01
N CYS A 21 10.00 14.69 6.71
CA CYS A 21 10.06 14.61 8.18
C CYS A 21 10.69 13.33 8.73
N GLY A 22 11.02 12.34 7.90
CA GLY A 22 11.60 11.06 8.33
C GLY A 22 10.60 10.09 8.99
N CYS A 23 9.37 10.51 9.29
CA CYS A 23 8.31 9.61 9.76
C CYS A 23 7.93 8.57 8.69
N VAL A 24 7.21 7.52 9.07
CA VAL A 24 6.70 6.53 8.12
C VAL A 24 5.78 7.20 7.11
N ALA A 25 6.15 7.11 5.83
CA ALA A 25 5.33 7.53 4.70
C ALA A 25 4.29 6.46 4.35
N SER A 26 4.68 5.18 4.35
CA SER A 26 3.76 4.06 4.14
C SER A 26 4.43 2.75 4.53
N ILE A 27 3.61 1.75 4.82
CA ILE A 27 3.97 0.35 4.94
C ILE A 27 3.25 -0.38 3.80
N VAL A 28 4.01 -1.11 2.97
CA VAL A 28 3.42 -1.94 1.92
C VAL A 28 3.69 -3.39 2.23
N THR A 29 2.66 -4.21 2.14
CA THR A 29 2.68 -5.62 2.49
C THR A 29 2.15 -6.43 1.32
N LEU A 30 2.96 -7.36 0.80
CA LEU A 30 2.52 -8.37 -0.15
C LEU A 30 1.94 -9.55 0.60
N VAL A 31 0.70 -9.87 0.24
CA VAL A 31 -0.09 -10.93 0.84
C VAL A 31 -0.24 -12.03 -0.21
N GLU A 32 0.20 -13.23 0.17
CA GLU A 32 0.08 -14.42 -0.67
C GLU A 32 -1.38 -14.89 -0.78
N PRO A 33 -1.74 -15.64 -1.84
CA PRO A 33 -3.08 -16.17 -2.02
C PRO A 33 -3.60 -16.91 -0.78
N GLY A 34 -4.86 -16.65 -0.41
CA GLY A 34 -5.53 -17.27 0.74
C GLY A 34 -5.07 -16.79 2.12
N GLN A 35 -4.09 -15.88 2.21
CA GLN A 35 -3.74 -15.24 3.49
C GLN A 35 -4.71 -14.09 3.80
N PRO A 36 -5.08 -13.89 5.09
CA PRO A 36 -5.98 -12.81 5.48
C PRO A 36 -5.37 -11.44 5.25
N ASP A 37 -6.21 -10.45 4.93
CA ASP A 37 -5.78 -9.07 4.73
C ASP A 37 -5.33 -8.44 6.06
N PRO A 38 -4.06 -8.00 6.20
CA PRO A 38 -3.56 -7.39 7.43
C PRO A 38 -4.18 -6.03 7.75
N LEU A 39 -4.70 -5.28 6.76
CA LEU A 39 -5.43 -4.03 7.02
C LEU A 39 -6.77 -4.26 7.70
N LEU A 40 -7.29 -5.48 7.61
CA LEU A 40 -8.58 -5.89 8.15
C LEU A 40 -8.43 -6.90 9.29
N THR A 41 -7.21 -7.18 9.76
CA THR A 41 -6.96 -8.18 10.81
C THR A 41 -6.26 -7.58 12.04
N PRO A 42 -6.87 -7.64 13.25
CA PRO A 42 -8.23 -8.08 13.51
C PRO A 42 -9.24 -7.12 12.88
N GLU A 43 -10.47 -7.60 12.70
CA GLU A 43 -11.50 -6.79 12.07
C GLU A 43 -11.82 -5.56 12.92
N PRO A 44 -11.92 -4.36 12.31
CA PRO A 44 -12.30 -3.17 13.05
C PRO A 44 -13.69 -3.34 13.71
N PRO A 45 -13.98 -2.64 14.82
CA PRO A 45 -15.22 -2.82 15.59
C PRO A 45 -16.52 -2.66 14.79
N ASP A 46 -16.48 -1.89 13.70
CA ASP A 46 -17.62 -1.56 12.85
C ASP A 46 -17.64 -2.35 11.53
N VAL A 47 -16.71 -3.28 11.35
CA VAL A 47 -16.65 -4.16 10.16
C VAL A 47 -17.31 -5.50 10.50
N PRO A 48 -18.23 -6.02 9.66
CA PRO A 48 -18.86 -7.31 9.89
C PRO A 48 -17.84 -8.45 10.03
N PRO A 49 -18.06 -9.42 10.96
CA PRO A 49 -17.22 -10.60 11.11
C PRO A 49 -16.97 -11.35 9.79
N GLY A 50 -15.71 -11.58 9.44
CA GLY A 50 -15.24 -12.38 8.30
C GLY A 50 -14.85 -11.59 7.04
N VAL A 51 -14.92 -10.26 7.05
CA VAL A 51 -14.49 -9.42 5.90
C VAL A 51 -13.01 -9.62 5.56
N SER A 52 -12.12 -9.75 6.54
CA SER A 52 -10.70 -10.09 6.31
C SER A 52 -10.51 -11.42 5.55
N THR A 53 -11.41 -12.36 5.79
CA THR A 53 -11.45 -13.67 5.13
C THR A 53 -12.13 -13.58 3.75
N LEU A 54 -13.10 -12.68 3.57
CA LEU A 54 -13.70 -12.41 2.26
C LEU A 54 -12.66 -11.83 1.29
N SER A 55 -11.81 -10.89 1.72
CA SER A 55 -10.71 -10.39 0.89
C SER A 55 -9.78 -11.50 0.42
N ALA A 56 -9.38 -12.40 1.33
CA ALA A 56 -8.58 -13.59 0.99
C ALA A 56 -9.30 -14.57 0.04
N LYS A 57 -10.63 -14.62 0.08
CA LYS A 57 -11.45 -15.45 -0.82
C LYS A 57 -11.75 -14.81 -2.17
N LEU A 58 -11.74 -13.48 -2.26
CA LEU A 58 -11.90 -12.75 -3.52
C LEU A 58 -10.69 -12.96 -4.44
N PHE A 59 -9.51 -13.14 -3.85
CA PHE A 59 -8.26 -13.45 -4.53
C PHE A 59 -7.71 -14.82 -4.05
N PRO A 60 -8.44 -15.93 -4.27
CA PRO A 60 -8.09 -17.21 -3.66
C PRO A 60 -6.78 -17.78 -4.21
N ASP A 61 -6.45 -17.44 -5.46
CA ASP A 61 -5.26 -17.89 -6.19
C ASP A 61 -4.34 -16.72 -6.60
N GLU A 62 -4.64 -15.49 -6.16
CA GLU A 62 -3.94 -14.28 -6.56
C GLU A 62 -3.34 -13.56 -5.35
N SER A 63 -2.12 -13.03 -5.51
CA SER A 63 -1.51 -12.16 -4.50
C SER A 63 -2.06 -10.74 -4.58
N PHE A 64 -2.06 -10.03 -3.46
CA PHE A 64 -2.48 -8.63 -3.39
C PHE A 64 -1.52 -7.82 -2.52
N LEU A 65 -1.58 -6.49 -2.65
CA LEU A 65 -0.84 -5.55 -1.83
C LEU A 65 -1.77 -4.83 -0.85
N ALA A 66 -1.44 -4.92 0.42
CA ALA A 66 -2.03 -4.13 1.48
C ALA A 66 -1.12 -2.92 1.76
N ILE A 67 -1.63 -1.72 1.50
CA ILE A 67 -0.93 -0.45 1.68
C ILE A 67 -1.49 0.24 2.93
N ASP A 68 -0.67 0.30 3.97
CA ASP A 68 -1.00 0.93 5.24
C ASP A 68 -0.29 2.28 5.41
N GLY A 69 -0.99 3.22 6.04
CA GLY A 69 -0.53 4.59 6.24
C GLY A 69 -0.38 5.41 4.95
N GLY A 70 0.23 6.59 5.07
CA GLY A 70 0.45 7.50 3.95
C GLY A 70 -0.78 8.27 3.49
N PRO A 71 -0.74 8.84 2.27
CA PRO A 71 -1.88 9.57 1.73
C PRO A 71 -3.06 8.63 1.57
N VAL A 72 -2.90 7.40 1.09
CA VAL A 72 -4.04 6.46 0.94
C VAL A 72 -3.68 5.12 1.56
N SER A 73 -4.65 4.52 2.25
CA SER A 73 -4.58 3.15 2.77
C SER A 73 -5.61 2.31 2.03
N LEU A 74 -5.17 1.21 1.42
CA LEU A 74 -5.98 0.41 0.50
C LEU A 74 -5.40 -0.99 0.29
N THR A 75 -6.26 -1.91 -0.15
CA THR A 75 -5.90 -3.26 -0.58
C THR A 75 -6.10 -3.36 -2.09
N LEU A 76 -5.06 -3.77 -2.83
CA LEU A 76 -5.03 -3.80 -4.28
C LEU A 76 -4.63 -5.18 -4.80
N GLY A 77 -5.43 -5.75 -5.70
CA GLY A 77 -5.12 -7.00 -6.37
C GLY A 77 -5.60 -7.00 -7.83
N PRO A 78 -5.07 -7.91 -8.68
CA PRO A 78 -3.95 -8.81 -8.41
C PRO A 78 -2.57 -8.16 -8.58
N ALA A 79 -1.66 -8.43 -7.65
CA ALA A 79 -0.26 -8.02 -7.72
C ALA A 79 0.61 -9.14 -8.31
N PRO A 80 1.52 -8.85 -9.27
CA PRO A 80 2.43 -9.85 -9.82
C PRO A 80 3.48 -10.26 -8.78
N LEU A 81 3.33 -11.45 -8.19
CA LEU A 81 4.09 -11.94 -7.02
C LEU A 81 5.60 -11.70 -7.13
N ASP A 82 6.22 -12.12 -8.23
CA ASP A 82 7.69 -12.02 -8.40
C ASP A 82 8.17 -10.57 -8.47
N ARG A 83 7.46 -9.72 -9.23
CA ARG A 83 7.80 -8.29 -9.40
C ARG A 83 7.56 -7.53 -8.09
N ALA A 84 6.43 -7.77 -7.43
CA ALA A 84 6.10 -7.16 -6.15
C ALA A 84 7.08 -7.61 -5.05
N THR A 85 7.42 -8.89 -5.00
CA THR A 85 8.45 -9.43 -4.09
C THR A 85 9.79 -8.75 -4.30
N SER A 86 10.25 -8.65 -5.55
CA SER A 86 11.51 -7.99 -5.89
C SER A 86 11.51 -6.52 -5.48
N ALA A 87 10.44 -5.78 -5.82
CA ALA A 87 10.29 -4.37 -5.46
C ALA A 87 10.32 -4.16 -3.94
N LEU A 88 9.54 -4.93 -3.17
CA LEU A 88 9.49 -4.80 -1.71
C LEU A 88 10.82 -5.17 -1.04
N ARG A 89 11.49 -6.23 -1.50
CA ARG A 89 12.81 -6.62 -0.96
C ARG A 89 13.89 -5.60 -1.25
N SER A 90 13.79 -4.88 -2.38
CA SER A 90 14.72 -3.79 -2.70
C SER A 90 14.47 -2.52 -1.88
N GLY A 91 13.27 -2.35 -1.33
CA GLY A 91 12.84 -1.11 -0.68
C GLY A 91 12.72 0.08 -1.62
N ASP A 92 12.68 -0.15 -2.94
CA ASP A 92 12.55 0.89 -3.96
C ASP A 92 11.08 1.18 -4.28
N PRO A 93 10.50 2.31 -3.83
CA PRO A 93 9.12 2.67 -4.14
C PRO A 93 8.92 2.98 -5.63
N ALA A 94 9.97 3.32 -6.37
CA ALA A 94 9.88 3.51 -7.82
C ALA A 94 9.60 2.17 -8.53
N ALA A 95 10.15 1.07 -8.02
CA ALA A 95 9.89 -0.26 -8.58
C ALA A 95 8.43 -0.68 -8.39
N LEU A 96 7.81 -0.35 -7.25
CA LEU A 96 6.36 -0.53 -7.05
C LEU A 96 5.55 0.33 -8.02
N TYR A 97 5.86 1.62 -8.10
CA TYR A 97 5.20 2.57 -9.00
C TYR A 97 5.24 2.15 -10.48
N LEU A 98 6.33 1.50 -10.92
CA LEU A 98 6.49 0.99 -12.28
C LEU A 98 5.74 -0.32 -12.54
N ILE A 99 5.28 -1.01 -11.50
CA ILE A 99 4.34 -2.13 -11.66
C ILE A 99 2.94 -1.56 -11.86
N ASP A 100 2.53 -0.72 -10.92
CA ASP A 100 1.28 0.02 -10.93
C ASP A 100 1.46 1.30 -10.08
N PHE A 101 0.96 2.44 -10.55
CA PHE A 101 1.10 3.70 -9.81
C PHE A 101 0.36 3.69 -8.47
N GLU A 102 -0.68 2.87 -8.35
CA GLU A 102 -1.47 2.68 -7.13
C GLU A 102 -0.72 1.89 -6.06
N TYR A 103 0.33 1.14 -6.43
CA TYR A 103 1.13 0.37 -5.47
C TYR A 103 2.06 1.24 -4.64
N ALA A 104 2.22 2.51 -5.03
CA ALA A 104 3.04 3.49 -4.33
C ALA A 104 2.35 4.85 -4.29
N PRO A 105 1.16 5.01 -3.67
CA PRO A 105 0.42 6.28 -3.65
C PRO A 105 1.15 7.37 -2.83
N PHE A 106 2.13 6.98 -2.04
CA PHE A 106 3.00 7.85 -1.25
C PHE A 106 4.25 8.34 -2.01
N TRP A 107 4.56 7.80 -3.19
CA TRP A 107 5.75 8.11 -3.97
C TRP A 107 5.51 9.25 -4.97
N CYS A 108 6.45 10.18 -5.08
CA CYS A 108 6.48 11.17 -6.15
C CYS A 108 7.61 10.83 -7.14
N PRO A 109 7.30 10.47 -8.40
CA PRO A 109 8.32 10.11 -9.39
C PRO A 109 9.21 11.31 -9.79
N SER A 110 8.67 12.53 -9.77
CA SER A 110 9.42 13.76 -10.08
C SER A 110 10.42 14.12 -8.98
N CYS A 111 10.03 14.04 -7.71
CA CYS A 111 10.94 14.29 -6.59
C CYS A 111 11.89 13.12 -6.32
N ARG A 112 11.53 11.93 -6.80
CA ARG A 112 12.14 10.66 -6.39
C ARG A 112 12.16 10.50 -4.86
N ALA A 113 11.03 10.84 -4.23
CA ALA A 113 10.86 10.78 -2.78
C ALA A 113 9.45 10.34 -2.37
N SER A 114 9.36 9.71 -1.19
CA SER A 114 8.11 9.30 -0.56
C SER A 114 7.64 10.35 0.45
N TYR A 115 6.33 10.50 0.64
CA TYR A 115 5.75 11.47 1.57
C TYR A 115 4.61 10.87 2.41
N CYS A 116 4.60 11.19 3.70
CA CYS A 116 3.50 10.80 4.58
C CYS A 116 2.24 11.63 4.30
N ARG A 117 1.12 11.24 4.91
CA ARG A 117 -0.17 11.92 4.81
C ARG A 117 -0.11 13.43 5.04
N ASP A 118 0.69 13.86 6.01
CA ASP A 118 0.74 15.27 6.40
C ASP A 118 1.45 16.13 5.36
N HIS A 119 2.34 15.52 4.56
CA HIS A 119 3.14 16.21 3.55
C HIS A 119 2.65 15.94 2.11
N TYR A 120 1.94 14.84 1.87
CA TYR A 120 1.31 14.55 0.58
C TYR A 120 -0.17 14.88 0.65
N ARG A 121 -0.54 16.08 0.18
CA ARG A 121 -1.94 16.51 0.14
C ARG A 121 -2.72 15.59 -0.80
N ARG A 122 -3.95 15.24 -0.43
CA ARG A 122 -4.85 14.40 -1.24
C ARG A 122 -6.28 14.92 -1.23
N TRP A 123 -7.04 14.61 -2.27
CA TRP A 123 -8.47 14.90 -2.35
C TRP A 123 -9.18 13.89 -3.26
N ALA A 124 -10.43 13.59 -2.94
CA ALA A 124 -11.31 12.81 -3.81
C ALA A 124 -11.84 13.70 -4.94
N VAL A 125 -11.94 13.13 -6.13
CA VAL A 125 -12.57 13.69 -7.30
C VAL A 125 -13.87 12.95 -7.53
N TYR A 126 -14.91 13.69 -7.87
CA TYR A 126 -16.23 13.15 -8.18
C TYR A 126 -16.63 13.59 -9.58
N ASP A 127 -17.17 12.66 -10.37
CA ASP A 127 -17.74 12.91 -11.70
C ASP A 127 -19.21 12.49 -11.72
N ASP A 128 -20.08 13.37 -12.21
CA ASP A 128 -21.54 13.22 -12.17
C ASP A 128 -22.12 12.78 -10.79
N GLY A 129 -21.46 13.20 -9.71
CA GLY A 129 -21.85 12.87 -8.33
C GLY A 129 -21.39 11.50 -7.84
N PHE A 130 -20.68 10.74 -8.67
CA PHE A 130 -20.05 9.47 -8.32
C PHE A 130 -18.57 9.68 -8.00
N PHE A 131 -18.04 8.84 -7.10
CA PHE A 131 -16.61 8.83 -6.85
C PHE A 131 -15.88 8.41 -8.12
N ASP A 132 -14.90 9.22 -8.55
CA ASP A 132 -14.10 9.00 -9.76
C ASP A 132 -12.70 8.53 -9.38
N CYS A 133 -11.92 9.35 -8.67
CA CYS A 133 -10.55 9.02 -8.29
C CYS A 133 -10.04 9.75 -7.03
N ILE A 134 -8.87 9.39 -6.51
CA ILE A 134 -8.11 10.20 -5.54
C ILE A 134 -6.91 10.83 -6.24
N ARG A 135 -6.80 12.16 -6.15
CA ARG A 135 -5.62 12.92 -6.58
C ARG A 135 -4.80 13.35 -5.38
N GLY A 136 -3.54 13.69 -5.62
CA GLY A 136 -2.70 14.31 -4.61
C GLY A 136 -1.55 15.11 -5.15
N GLU A 137 -0.99 15.96 -4.29
CA GLU A 137 0.11 16.87 -4.56
C GLU A 137 1.21 16.74 -3.49
N CYS A 138 2.45 16.53 -3.92
CA CYS A 138 3.61 16.45 -3.01
C CYS A 138 4.08 17.86 -2.56
N PRO A 139 4.98 17.98 -1.57
CA PRO A 139 5.46 19.29 -1.09
C PRO A 139 6.13 20.18 -2.14
N ALA A 140 6.59 19.61 -3.25
CA ALA A 140 7.18 20.34 -4.36
C ALA A 140 6.14 20.81 -5.40
N GLY A 141 4.85 20.56 -5.18
CA GLY A 141 3.76 20.96 -6.08
C GLY A 141 3.49 20.00 -7.25
N HIS A 142 4.08 18.79 -7.26
CA HIS A 142 3.78 17.81 -8.31
C HIS A 142 2.48 17.06 -7.99
N GLU A 143 1.46 17.33 -8.80
CA GLU A 143 0.15 16.67 -8.74
C GLU A 143 0.12 15.37 -9.56
N ARG A 144 -0.59 14.34 -9.06
CA ARG A 144 -0.95 13.14 -9.82
C ARG A 144 -2.18 12.44 -9.25
N MET A 145 -2.71 11.49 -10.00
CA MET A 145 -3.64 10.46 -9.49
C MET A 145 -2.89 9.50 -8.55
N LEU A 146 -3.52 9.17 -7.42
CA LEU A 146 -3.01 8.26 -6.39
C LEU A 146 -3.77 6.93 -6.36
N MET A 147 -5.04 6.98 -6.73
CA MET A 147 -5.97 5.85 -6.85
C MET A 147 -6.98 6.24 -7.94
N ASP A 148 -7.30 5.30 -8.81
CA ASP A 148 -8.45 5.33 -9.72
C ASP A 148 -9.68 4.86 -8.93
#